data_AF-A0AA36MNJ0-F1
#
_entry.id   AF-A0AA36MNJ0-F1
#
_cell.length_a   1.000
_cell.length_b   1.000
_cell.length_c   1.000
_cell.angle_alpha   90.00
_cell.angle_beta   90.00
_cell.angle_gamma   90.00
#
_symmetry.space_group_name_H-M   'P 1'
#
loop_
_entity.id
_entity.type
_entity.pdbx_description
1 polymer ?
#
loop_
_entity_poly.entity_id
_entity_poly.type
_entity_poly.pdbx_seq_one_letter_code
_entity_poly.pdbx_strand_id
1 'polypeptide(L)'
;MARALWLGCGCLLWRAGEGRALPAKNELANACYFTYRIGYVICDTSLGPEEAQREMEAGRCNEDFRVMGSDFQRLILQHYEGDGRPPLEEAMWLLTSPDHFQHRTLDECPPMQILANLLYGEALLHMDGASKLGESAQLAAQAMQHTRQVQPEVLQALSATWPLDVAARRFQETYLAAQSAAAARDSDFRIEAVICRCHEDLGWWMEVLANVPSKLFIYEMCSEGHEALEEVGLCKVTRIGRPAAKEVQPARSKIILRHLLDYGLDSSFVLVLPPAPSEAERQLQSLVWKSLASRTLEVEFLALGISRPAPKPKSPCQRSILQHFQVQGNVLGYEEPYFVVSSKRLRGSVARLRFLEEIESSASCGLDQAMSGMWHVAFGERGLLPSRGEDQQVPSFLRALDGPSGFWRTRMPKSSDYLSWAVTGLDD
;
A
#
# COMPACT_ATOMS: atom_id res chain seq x y z
N MET A 1 -9.24 -42.62 12.77
CA MET A 1 -10.44 -42.44 11.92
C MET A 1 -10.68 -40.96 11.74
N ALA A 2 -10.04 -40.35 10.73
CA ALA A 2 -10.19 -38.94 10.40
C ALA A 2 -11.00 -38.84 9.11
N ARG A 3 -12.21 -38.27 9.19
CA ARG A 3 -13.05 -37.98 8.02
C ARG A 3 -12.58 -36.67 7.42
N ALA A 4 -11.86 -36.76 6.30
CA ALA A 4 -11.58 -35.63 5.43
C ALA A 4 -12.90 -35.24 4.72
N LEU A 5 -13.43 -34.05 5.02
CA LEU A 5 -14.47 -33.43 4.21
C LEU A 5 -13.82 -32.90 2.93
N TRP A 6 -14.08 -33.60 1.82
CA TRP A 6 -13.83 -33.10 0.47
C TRP A 6 -14.90 -32.06 0.12
N LEU A 7 -14.51 -30.79 0.02
CA LEU A 7 -15.29 -29.76 -0.67
C LEU A 7 -15.05 -29.94 -2.18
N GLY A 8 -16.12 -30.31 -2.90
CA GLY A 8 -16.10 -30.48 -4.33
C GLY A 8 -15.79 -29.16 -5.04
N CYS A 9 -14.64 -29.12 -5.72
CA CYS A 9 -14.25 -28.05 -6.62
C CYS A 9 -15.10 -28.15 -7.90
N GLY A 10 -16.26 -27.50 -7.91
CA GLY A 10 -17.07 -27.34 -9.11
C GLY A 10 -16.43 -26.30 -10.02
N CYS A 11 -15.62 -26.75 -10.99
CA CYS A 11 -15.15 -25.90 -12.08
C CYS A 11 -16.34 -25.48 -12.96
N LEU A 12 -16.92 -24.31 -12.71
CA LEU A 12 -17.82 -23.64 -13.63
C LEU A 12 -16.98 -22.99 -14.75
N LEU A 13 -17.02 -23.58 -15.93
CA LEU A 13 -16.42 -23.02 -17.15
C LEU A 13 -17.20 -21.77 -17.59
N TRP A 14 -16.66 -20.59 -17.32
CA TRP A 14 -17.17 -19.32 -17.86
C TRP A 14 -16.40 -18.95 -19.13
N ARG A 15 -17.14 -18.71 -20.22
CA ARG A 15 -16.59 -18.25 -21.51
C ARG A 15 -16.22 -16.76 -21.41
N ALA A 16 -14.97 -16.44 -21.71
CA ALA A 16 -14.50 -15.06 -21.84
C ALA A 16 -15.08 -14.43 -23.13
N GLY A 17 -15.79 -13.31 -22.98
CA GLY A 17 -16.27 -12.49 -24.10
C GLY A 17 -15.27 -11.40 -24.47
N GLU A 18 -15.20 -11.08 -25.76
CA GLU A 18 -14.33 -10.07 -26.38
C GLU A 18 -14.54 -8.66 -25.78
N GLY A 19 -13.47 -7.85 -25.81
CA GLY A 19 -13.37 -6.55 -25.13
C GLY A 19 -14.56 -5.62 -25.38
N ARG A 20 -15.26 -5.26 -24.30
CA ARG A 20 -16.37 -4.31 -24.32
C ARG A 20 -15.85 -2.89 -24.49
N ALA A 21 -16.48 -2.13 -25.39
CA ALA A 21 -16.41 -0.68 -25.37
C ALA A 21 -17.06 -0.18 -24.06
N LEU A 22 -16.39 0.73 -23.35
CA LEU A 22 -16.95 1.35 -22.14
C LEU A 22 -18.34 1.94 -22.46
N PRO A 23 -19.39 1.59 -21.71
CA PRO A 23 -20.75 2.03 -22.01
C PRO A 23 -20.83 3.56 -22.02
N ALA A 24 -21.67 4.12 -22.89
CA ALA A 24 -21.98 5.55 -22.86
C ALA A 24 -22.53 5.93 -21.47
N LYS A 25 -22.28 7.15 -20.98
CA LYS A 25 -22.72 7.64 -19.65
C LYS A 25 -24.18 7.34 -19.30
N ASN A 26 -25.05 7.18 -20.29
CA ASN A 26 -26.47 6.89 -20.11
C ASN A 26 -26.81 5.39 -19.98
N GLU A 27 -25.92 4.47 -20.35
CA GLU A 27 -26.07 3.02 -20.13
C GLU A 27 -25.55 2.58 -18.75
N LEU A 28 -24.54 3.28 -18.24
CA LEU A 28 -24.10 3.20 -16.83
C LEU A 28 -25.23 3.55 -15.83
N ALA A 29 -26.27 4.26 -16.29
CA ALA A 29 -27.37 4.73 -15.45
C ALA A 29 -28.42 3.66 -15.09
N ASN A 30 -28.45 2.48 -15.72
CA ASN A 30 -29.68 1.68 -15.73
C ASN A 30 -29.80 0.53 -14.71
N ALA A 31 -28.78 0.21 -13.90
CA ALA A 31 -28.85 -0.98 -13.04
C ALA A 31 -28.95 -0.69 -11.53
N CYS A 32 -28.52 0.48 -11.05
CA CYS A 32 -28.63 0.91 -9.65
C CYS A 32 -28.77 2.43 -9.54
N TYR A 33 -29.92 2.99 -9.92
CA TYR A 33 -30.15 4.45 -9.93
C TYR A 33 -30.56 5.00 -8.56
N PHE A 34 -29.78 4.71 -7.51
CA PHE A 34 -30.01 5.30 -6.19
C PHE A 34 -28.76 6.04 -5.69
N THR A 35 -28.82 7.37 -5.74
CA THR A 35 -27.91 8.23 -4.98
C THR A 35 -28.29 8.16 -3.50
N TYR A 36 -27.73 7.18 -2.79
CA TYR A 36 -27.63 7.28 -1.35
C TYR A 36 -26.63 8.37 -0.99
N ARG A 37 -27.15 9.49 -0.48
CA ARG A 37 -26.34 10.38 0.35
C ARG A 37 -26.43 9.86 1.77
N ILE A 38 -25.70 8.79 2.06
CA ILE A 38 -25.51 8.35 3.45
C ILE A 38 -24.32 9.14 3.97
N GLY A 39 -24.61 10.29 4.57
CA GLY A 39 -23.62 11.03 5.36
C GLY A 39 -23.63 10.47 6.77
N TYR A 40 -22.47 10.01 7.25
CA TYR A 40 -22.27 9.88 8.69
C TYR A 40 -21.82 11.23 9.21
N VAL A 41 -22.31 11.57 10.39
CA VAL A 41 -21.71 12.63 11.18
C VAL A 41 -20.71 11.94 12.08
N ILE A 42 -19.44 11.88 11.65
CA ILE A 42 -18.36 11.38 12.50
C ILE A 42 -17.81 12.58 13.28
N CYS A 43 -17.95 12.51 14.60
CA CYS A 43 -17.31 13.44 15.52
C CYS A 43 -15.92 12.92 15.89
N ASP A 44 -15.05 13.83 16.32
CA ASP A 44 -13.75 13.45 16.88
C ASP A 44 -13.95 12.38 17.98
N THR A 45 -13.33 11.23 17.78
CA THR A 45 -13.49 10.04 18.64
C THR A 45 -12.87 10.24 20.02
N SER A 46 -12.08 11.29 20.22
CA SER A 46 -11.57 11.70 21.53
C SER A 46 -12.62 12.45 22.37
N LEU A 47 -13.74 12.88 21.77
CA LEU A 47 -14.81 13.57 22.47
C LEU A 47 -15.66 12.60 23.29
N GLY A 48 -16.05 13.02 24.49
CA GLY A 48 -17.05 12.29 25.26
C GLY A 48 -18.42 12.29 24.57
N PRO A 49 -19.32 11.31 24.85
CA PRO A 49 -20.60 11.16 24.14
C PRO A 49 -21.46 12.44 24.12
N GLU A 50 -21.49 13.20 25.22
CA GLU A 50 -22.26 14.45 25.31
C GLU A 50 -21.63 15.60 24.50
N GLU A 51 -20.31 15.62 24.35
CA GLU A 51 -19.61 16.62 23.56
C GLU A 51 -19.69 16.28 22.07
N ALA A 52 -19.53 15.01 21.71
CA ALA A 52 -19.82 14.51 20.36
C ALA A 52 -21.26 14.82 19.93
N GLN A 53 -22.26 14.59 20.80
CA GLN A 53 -23.65 14.94 20.51
C GLN A 53 -23.82 16.45 20.28
N ARG A 54 -23.19 17.31 21.10
CA ARG A 54 -23.24 18.78 20.93
C ARG A 54 -22.55 19.24 19.65
N GLU A 55 -21.40 18.66 19.30
CA GLU A 55 -20.68 18.97 18.06
C GLU A 55 -21.47 18.49 16.83
N MET A 56 -22.15 17.34 16.92
CA MET A 56 -23.07 16.83 15.90
C MET A 56 -24.27 17.77 15.73
N GLU A 57 -24.95 18.14 16.81
CA GLU A 57 -26.10 19.05 16.79
C GLU A 57 -25.72 20.46 16.27
N ALA A 58 -24.50 20.89 16.56
CA ALA A 58 -23.94 22.14 16.03
C ALA A 58 -23.47 22.03 14.56
N GLY A 59 -23.56 20.85 13.95
CA GLY A 59 -23.10 20.60 12.58
C GLY A 59 -21.61 20.86 12.39
N ARG A 60 -20.80 20.65 13.43
CA ARG A 60 -19.33 20.79 13.38
C ARG A 60 -18.63 19.46 13.11
N CYS A 61 -19.30 18.35 13.43
CA CYS A 61 -18.91 17.02 12.98
C CYS A 61 -19.29 16.81 11.50
N ASN A 62 -18.58 17.44 10.57
CA ASN A 62 -18.86 17.35 9.14
C ASN A 62 -17.81 16.53 8.41
N GLU A 63 -17.72 15.25 8.74
CA GLU A 63 -17.17 14.28 7.81
C GLU A 63 -18.31 13.68 6.98
N ASP A 64 -18.82 14.45 6.01
CA ASP A 64 -19.78 13.94 5.02
C ASP A 64 -19.10 12.85 4.16
N PHE A 65 -19.02 11.61 4.65
CA PHE A 65 -18.73 10.46 3.81
C PHE A 65 -19.89 10.26 2.86
N ARG A 66 -19.62 10.06 1.57
CA ARG A 66 -20.66 9.86 0.57
C ARG A 66 -20.17 8.83 -0.42
N VAL A 67 -20.87 7.70 -0.48
CA VAL A 67 -20.64 6.69 -1.51
C VAL A 67 -21.87 6.67 -2.42
N MET A 68 -21.70 7.18 -3.64
CA MET A 68 -22.74 7.07 -4.68
C MET A 68 -22.52 5.79 -5.47
N GLY A 69 -23.57 5.00 -5.71
CA GLY A 69 -23.45 3.73 -6.43
C GLY A 69 -22.79 3.87 -7.81
N SER A 70 -23.11 4.95 -8.54
CA SER A 70 -22.48 5.28 -9.83
C SER A 70 -20.98 5.59 -9.72
N ASP A 71 -20.55 6.24 -8.64
CA ASP A 71 -19.14 6.54 -8.43
C ASP A 71 -18.37 5.28 -8.05
N PHE A 72 -18.93 4.47 -7.15
CA PHE A 72 -18.36 3.17 -6.81
C PHE A 72 -18.26 2.27 -8.05
N GLN A 73 -19.32 2.18 -8.86
CA GLN A 73 -19.31 1.46 -10.13
C GLN A 73 -18.21 1.95 -11.06
N ARG A 74 -18.07 3.27 -11.24
CA ARG A 74 -17.01 3.85 -12.07
C ARG A 74 -15.63 3.47 -11.56
N LEU A 75 -15.39 3.53 -10.25
CA LEU A 75 -14.10 3.18 -9.65
C LEU A 75 -13.81 1.68 -9.77
N ILE A 76 -14.82 0.83 -9.54
CA ILE A 76 -14.75 -0.63 -9.69
C ILE A 76 -14.46 -1.03 -11.15
N LEU A 77 -15.14 -0.43 -12.12
CA LEU A 77 -14.89 -0.67 -13.54
C LEU A 77 -13.48 -0.22 -13.92
N GLN A 78 -13.07 0.97 -13.47
CA GLN A 78 -11.70 1.43 -13.66
C GLN A 78 -10.70 0.46 -13.04
N HIS A 79 -11.00 -0.16 -11.90
CA HIS A 79 -10.09 -1.08 -11.22
C HIS A 79 -10.00 -2.47 -11.88
N TYR A 80 -11.13 -3.07 -12.27
CA TYR A 80 -11.16 -4.44 -12.80
C TYR A 80 -11.02 -4.51 -14.32
N GLU A 81 -11.42 -3.47 -15.05
CA GLU A 81 -11.40 -3.43 -16.52
C GLU A 81 -10.39 -2.41 -17.08
N GLY A 82 -9.77 -1.62 -16.21
CA GLY A 82 -8.74 -0.66 -16.58
C GLY A 82 -7.63 -0.60 -15.54
N ASP A 83 -7.02 0.58 -15.41
CA ASP A 83 -5.85 0.77 -14.57
C ASP A 83 -6.12 1.61 -13.30
N GLY A 84 -7.38 1.66 -12.87
CA GLY A 84 -7.81 2.41 -11.70
C GLY A 84 -7.30 1.83 -10.38
N ARG A 85 -7.13 2.72 -9.39
CA ARG A 85 -6.95 2.30 -8.00
C ARG A 85 -8.19 1.54 -7.49
N PRO A 86 -8.01 0.54 -6.63
CA PRO A 86 -9.15 -0.12 -6.02
C PRO A 86 -9.90 0.86 -5.09
N PRO A 87 -11.24 0.91 -5.14
CA PRO A 87 -12.05 1.73 -4.23
C PRO A 87 -12.16 1.07 -2.84
N LEU A 88 -11.02 0.87 -2.18
CA LEU A 88 -10.96 0.16 -0.89
C LEU A 88 -11.58 0.98 0.23
N GLU A 89 -11.48 2.29 0.18
CA GLU A 89 -12.12 3.18 1.15
C GLU A 89 -13.66 3.08 1.06
N GLU A 90 -14.20 3.13 -0.16
CA GLU A 90 -15.65 2.97 -0.38
C GLU A 90 -16.13 1.55 -0.06
N ALA A 91 -15.35 0.52 -0.42
CA ALA A 91 -15.68 -0.87 -0.09
C ALA A 91 -15.68 -1.09 1.43
N MET A 92 -14.67 -0.59 2.13
CA MET A 92 -14.60 -0.68 3.59
C MET A 92 -15.77 0.00 4.25
N TRP A 93 -16.10 1.22 3.81
CA TRP A 93 -17.26 1.93 4.31
C TRP A 93 -18.57 1.14 4.12
N LEU A 94 -18.74 0.43 3.00
CA LEU A 94 -19.90 -0.43 2.77
C LEU A 94 -19.95 -1.61 3.74
N LEU A 95 -18.79 -2.20 4.05
CA LEU A 95 -18.67 -3.38 4.93
C LEU A 95 -18.70 -3.04 6.43
N THR A 96 -18.33 -1.82 6.82
CA THR A 96 -18.37 -1.35 8.22
C THR A 96 -19.65 -0.58 8.54
N SER A 97 -20.49 -0.28 7.54
CA SER A 97 -21.78 0.35 7.77
C SER A 97 -22.68 -0.54 8.66
N PRO A 98 -23.56 0.02 9.50
CA PRO A 98 -24.47 -0.77 10.32
C PRO A 98 -25.33 -1.73 9.50
N ASP A 99 -25.67 -2.90 10.06
CA ASP A 99 -26.39 -3.98 9.35
C ASP A 99 -27.60 -3.51 8.54
N HIS A 100 -28.44 -2.63 9.10
CA HIS A 100 -29.63 -2.14 8.39
C HIS A 100 -29.29 -1.37 7.11
N PHE A 101 -28.14 -0.69 7.04
CA PHE A 101 -27.63 -0.06 5.83
C PHE A 101 -27.07 -1.10 4.86
N GLN A 102 -26.35 -2.11 5.36
CA GLN A 102 -25.85 -3.19 4.50
C GLN A 102 -26.99 -3.93 3.81
N HIS A 103 -28.01 -4.33 4.57
CA HIS A 103 -29.21 -5.01 4.06
C HIS A 103 -29.95 -4.15 3.04
N ARG A 104 -30.18 -2.87 3.35
CA ARG A 104 -30.81 -1.94 2.41
C ARG A 104 -30.00 -1.75 1.12
N THR A 105 -28.68 -1.64 1.24
CA THR A 105 -27.80 -1.54 0.08
C THR A 105 -27.85 -2.82 -0.75
N LEU A 106 -27.91 -3.98 -0.11
CA LEU A 106 -28.04 -5.26 -0.77
C LEU A 106 -29.39 -5.40 -1.50
N ASP A 107 -30.49 -4.95 -0.91
CA ASP A 107 -31.83 -4.99 -1.52
C ASP A 107 -31.95 -4.06 -2.73
N GLU A 108 -31.29 -2.89 -2.68
CA GLU A 108 -31.45 -1.84 -3.69
C GLU A 108 -30.35 -1.82 -4.75
N CYS A 109 -29.11 -2.14 -4.37
CA CYS A 109 -27.98 -2.29 -5.29
C CYS A 109 -27.04 -3.42 -4.86
N PRO A 110 -27.45 -4.69 -5.06
CA PRO A 110 -26.67 -5.85 -4.66
C PRO A 110 -25.18 -5.84 -5.08
N PRO A 111 -24.81 -5.39 -6.31
CA PRO A 111 -23.42 -5.41 -6.74
C PRO A 111 -22.47 -4.62 -5.86
N MET A 112 -22.92 -3.55 -5.20
CA MET A 112 -22.07 -2.77 -4.30
C MET A 112 -21.57 -3.62 -3.14
N GLN A 113 -22.47 -4.35 -2.47
CA GLN A 113 -22.08 -5.21 -1.35
C GLN A 113 -21.32 -6.45 -1.80
N ILE A 114 -21.72 -7.06 -2.93
CA ILE A 114 -21.02 -8.24 -3.48
C ILE A 114 -19.57 -7.89 -3.84
N LEU A 115 -19.36 -6.76 -4.53
CA LEU A 115 -18.02 -6.34 -4.96
C LEU A 115 -17.18 -5.78 -3.81
N ALA A 116 -17.79 -5.12 -2.83
CA ALA A 116 -17.07 -4.69 -1.62
C ALA A 116 -16.46 -5.89 -0.88
N ASN A 117 -17.25 -6.95 -0.69
CA ASN A 117 -16.78 -8.20 -0.07
C ASN A 117 -15.64 -8.85 -0.86
N LEU A 118 -15.80 -9.01 -2.19
CA LEU A 118 -14.75 -9.61 -3.03
C LEU A 118 -13.48 -8.76 -3.06
N LEU A 119 -13.61 -7.44 -3.20
CA LEU A 119 -12.49 -6.51 -3.26
C LEU A 119 -11.71 -6.49 -1.93
N TYR A 120 -12.42 -6.46 -0.81
CA TYR A 120 -11.77 -6.47 0.50
C TYR A 120 -11.10 -7.81 0.80
N GLY A 121 -11.76 -8.93 0.46
CA GLY A 121 -11.15 -10.25 0.54
C GLY A 121 -9.89 -10.38 -0.33
N GLU A 122 -9.88 -9.82 -1.53
CA GLU A 122 -8.68 -9.77 -2.39
C GLU A 122 -7.57 -8.93 -1.74
N ALA A 123 -7.91 -7.76 -1.17
CA ALA A 123 -6.95 -6.90 -0.49
C ALA A 123 -6.30 -7.60 0.71
N LEU A 124 -7.07 -8.30 1.55
CA LEU A 124 -6.55 -9.08 2.68
C LEU A 124 -5.52 -10.13 2.23
N LEU A 125 -5.79 -10.82 1.12
CA LEU A 125 -4.85 -11.79 0.57
C LEU A 125 -3.56 -11.13 0.08
N HIS A 126 -3.62 -9.94 -0.51
CA HIS A 126 -2.40 -9.22 -0.89
C HIS A 126 -1.63 -8.67 0.31
N MET A 127 -2.30 -8.26 1.37
CA MET A 127 -1.66 -7.69 2.56
C MET A 127 -1.03 -8.76 3.43
N ASP A 128 -1.79 -9.80 3.76
CA ASP A 128 -1.43 -10.77 4.79
C ASP A 128 -1.29 -12.20 4.24
N GLY A 129 -1.63 -12.44 2.97
CA GLY A 129 -1.45 -13.72 2.30
C GLY A 129 -2.15 -14.86 3.03
N ALA A 130 -1.38 -15.91 3.33
CA ALA A 130 -1.90 -17.17 3.84
C ALA A 130 -2.64 -17.05 5.18
N SER A 131 -2.23 -16.11 6.04
CA SER A 131 -2.81 -15.94 7.38
C SER A 131 -4.27 -15.45 7.32
N LYS A 132 -4.66 -14.80 6.22
CA LYS A 132 -6.03 -14.29 5.98
C LYS A 132 -6.85 -15.11 4.99
N LEU A 133 -6.41 -16.32 4.62
CA LEU A 133 -7.20 -17.21 3.74
C LEU A 133 -8.61 -17.48 4.28
N GLY A 134 -8.74 -17.74 5.60
CA GLY A 134 -10.04 -18.02 6.22
C GLY A 134 -11.01 -16.84 6.15
N GLU A 135 -10.56 -15.66 6.57
CA GLU A 135 -11.35 -14.41 6.55
C GLU A 135 -11.71 -14.01 5.10
N SER A 136 -10.75 -14.09 4.18
CA SER A 136 -10.97 -13.81 2.76
C SER A 136 -11.99 -14.77 2.13
N ALA A 137 -11.92 -16.06 2.48
CA ALA A 137 -12.91 -17.05 2.03
C ALA A 137 -14.30 -16.79 2.60
N GLN A 138 -14.41 -16.29 3.84
CA GLN A 138 -15.68 -15.91 4.44
C GLN A 138 -16.32 -14.73 3.71
N LEU A 139 -15.55 -13.68 3.39
CA LEU A 139 -16.03 -12.54 2.61
C LEU A 139 -16.51 -12.98 1.22
N ALA A 140 -15.74 -13.84 0.54
CA ALA A 140 -16.17 -14.41 -0.73
C ALA A 140 -17.43 -15.28 -0.61
N ALA A 141 -17.57 -16.06 0.46
CA ALA A 141 -18.78 -16.84 0.73
C ALA A 141 -20.00 -15.94 0.96
N GLN A 142 -19.84 -14.83 1.69
CA GLN A 142 -20.88 -13.80 1.86
C GLN A 142 -21.27 -13.17 0.53
N ALA A 143 -20.30 -12.79 -0.31
CA ALA A 143 -20.55 -12.29 -1.66
C ALA A 143 -21.36 -13.28 -2.51
N MET A 144 -21.04 -14.59 -2.43
CA MET A 144 -21.78 -15.64 -3.12
C MET A 144 -23.19 -15.85 -2.54
N GLN A 145 -23.36 -15.72 -1.22
CA GLN A 145 -24.67 -15.77 -0.58
C GLN A 145 -25.56 -14.61 -1.04
N HIS A 146 -25.03 -13.39 -1.04
CA HIS A 146 -25.70 -12.20 -1.55
C HIS A 146 -26.11 -12.38 -3.02
N THR A 147 -25.22 -12.93 -3.85
CA THR A 147 -25.51 -13.25 -5.26
C THR A 147 -26.72 -14.20 -5.40
N ARG A 148 -26.86 -15.19 -4.51
CA ARG A 148 -27.98 -16.15 -4.53
C ARG A 148 -29.32 -15.56 -4.07
N GLN A 149 -29.30 -14.44 -3.35
CA GLN A 149 -30.51 -13.75 -2.89
C GLN A 149 -31.12 -12.87 -3.99
N VAL A 150 -30.34 -12.51 -5.02
CA VAL A 150 -30.80 -11.72 -6.16
C VAL A 150 -31.56 -12.62 -7.15
N GLN A 151 -32.69 -12.14 -7.67
CA GLN A 151 -33.43 -12.86 -8.72
C GLN A 151 -32.54 -13.07 -9.96
N PRO A 152 -32.55 -14.27 -10.60
CA PRO A 152 -31.64 -14.58 -11.70
C PRO A 152 -31.68 -13.58 -12.87
N GLU A 153 -32.87 -13.09 -13.23
CA GLU A 153 -33.06 -12.12 -14.32
C GLU A 153 -32.43 -10.76 -13.97
N VAL A 154 -32.57 -10.34 -12.71
CA VAL A 154 -31.97 -9.10 -12.19
C VAL A 154 -30.46 -9.25 -12.13
N LEU A 155 -29.96 -10.38 -11.64
CA LEU A 155 -28.52 -10.66 -11.59
C LEU A 155 -27.91 -10.65 -13.00
N GLN A 156 -28.58 -11.24 -14.00
CA GLN A 156 -28.12 -11.22 -15.38
C GLN A 156 -27.99 -9.79 -15.93
N ALA A 157 -28.97 -8.92 -15.65
CA ALA A 157 -28.91 -7.51 -16.03
C ALA A 157 -27.77 -6.78 -15.29
N LEU A 158 -27.58 -7.04 -14.00
CA LEU A 158 -26.52 -6.44 -13.19
C LEU A 158 -25.12 -6.88 -13.65
N SER A 159 -24.90 -8.16 -13.96
CA SER A 159 -23.64 -8.67 -14.52
C SER A 159 -23.32 -8.07 -15.90
N ALA A 160 -24.29 -7.49 -16.61
CA ALA A 160 -24.03 -6.77 -17.85
C ALA A 160 -23.36 -5.40 -17.60
N THR A 161 -23.57 -4.78 -16.44
CA THR A 161 -23.08 -3.42 -16.14
C THR A 161 -22.03 -3.37 -15.02
N TRP A 162 -21.90 -4.45 -14.23
CA TRP A 162 -20.94 -4.57 -13.13
C TRP A 162 -19.98 -5.74 -13.38
N PRO A 163 -18.69 -5.61 -13.04
CA PRO A 163 -17.68 -6.63 -13.34
C PRO A 163 -17.69 -7.78 -12.32
N LEU A 164 -18.88 -8.32 -12.00
CA LEU A 164 -19.07 -9.36 -10.97
C LEU A 164 -18.23 -10.60 -11.29
N ASP A 165 -18.26 -11.06 -12.53
CA ASP A 165 -17.55 -12.29 -12.95
C ASP A 165 -16.03 -12.08 -12.98
N VAL A 166 -15.59 -10.88 -13.37
CA VAL A 166 -14.16 -10.50 -13.38
C VAL A 166 -13.63 -10.45 -11.96
N ALA A 167 -14.36 -9.82 -11.05
CA ALA A 167 -13.99 -9.74 -9.64
C ALA A 167 -13.95 -11.12 -8.97
N ALA A 168 -14.95 -11.97 -9.20
CA ALA A 168 -14.98 -13.32 -8.64
C ALA A 168 -13.81 -14.18 -9.15
N ARG A 169 -13.51 -14.12 -10.45
CA ARG A 169 -12.37 -14.83 -11.05
C ARG A 169 -11.05 -14.32 -10.48
N ARG A 170 -10.85 -13.01 -10.42
CA ARG A 170 -9.62 -12.39 -9.90
C ARG A 170 -9.40 -12.73 -8.43
N PHE A 171 -10.44 -12.66 -7.60
CA PHE A 171 -10.38 -13.13 -6.22
C PHE A 171 -9.92 -14.59 -6.14
N GLN A 172 -10.50 -15.49 -6.96
CA GLN A 172 -10.12 -16.90 -6.97
C GLN A 172 -8.64 -17.10 -7.39
N GLU A 173 -8.17 -16.37 -8.40
CA GLU A 173 -6.77 -16.39 -8.83
C GLU A 173 -5.84 -15.92 -7.69
N THR A 174 -6.15 -14.80 -7.04
CA THR A 174 -5.40 -14.29 -5.89
C THR A 174 -5.40 -15.27 -4.71
N TYR A 175 -6.54 -15.90 -4.44
CA TYR A 175 -6.66 -16.91 -3.38
C TYR A 175 -5.77 -18.12 -3.63
N LEU A 176 -5.76 -18.64 -4.87
CA LEU A 176 -4.91 -19.76 -5.26
C LEU A 176 -3.42 -19.39 -5.26
N ALA A 177 -3.09 -18.16 -5.66
CA ALA A 177 -1.73 -17.64 -5.60
C ALA A 177 -1.24 -17.53 -4.15
N ALA A 178 -2.04 -16.97 -3.25
CA ALA A 178 -1.71 -16.88 -1.82
C ALA A 178 -1.55 -18.26 -1.18
N GLN A 179 -2.40 -19.22 -1.52
CA GLN A 179 -2.29 -20.61 -1.07
C GLN A 179 -1.00 -21.27 -1.58
N SER A 180 -0.64 -21.03 -2.85
CA SER A 180 0.58 -21.56 -3.46
C SER A 180 1.84 -20.95 -2.84
N ALA A 181 1.85 -19.64 -2.59
CA ALA A 181 2.92 -18.94 -1.90
C ALA A 181 3.13 -19.47 -0.47
N ALA A 182 2.04 -19.78 0.25
CA ALA A 182 2.10 -20.40 1.57
C ALA A 182 2.79 -21.77 1.56
N ALA A 183 2.58 -22.55 0.51
CA ALA A 183 3.18 -23.87 0.35
C ALA A 183 4.66 -23.79 -0.09
N ALA A 184 5.03 -22.74 -0.83
CA ALA A 184 6.38 -22.50 -1.29
C ALA A 184 7.27 -21.98 -0.15
N ARG A 185 7.83 -22.90 0.66
CA ARG A 185 8.87 -22.57 1.63
C ARG A 185 10.21 -22.31 0.93
N ASP A 186 10.35 -21.11 0.37
CA ASP A 186 11.67 -20.60 0.00
C ASP A 186 12.48 -20.29 1.28
N SER A 187 13.52 -21.06 1.55
CA SER A 187 14.45 -20.83 2.66
C SER A 187 15.37 -19.63 2.42
N ASP A 188 15.46 -19.16 1.17
CA ASP A 188 16.40 -18.14 0.74
C ASP A 188 15.77 -16.75 0.70
N PHE A 189 14.47 -16.64 1.00
CA PHE A 189 13.79 -15.36 1.13
C PHE A 189 14.30 -14.59 2.35
N ARG A 190 15.02 -13.48 2.10
CA ARG A 190 15.65 -12.67 3.13
C ARG A 190 15.30 -11.20 2.96
N ILE A 191 14.90 -10.57 4.05
CA ILE A 191 14.62 -9.14 4.09
C ILE A 191 15.70 -8.44 4.91
N GLU A 192 16.24 -7.34 4.38
CA GLU A 192 17.17 -6.47 5.07
C GLU A 192 16.50 -5.11 5.31
N ALA A 193 16.40 -4.72 6.57
CA ALA A 193 15.86 -3.44 6.99
C ALA A 193 17.01 -2.53 7.42
N VAL A 194 16.99 -1.29 6.94
CA VAL A 194 18.04 -0.28 7.19
C VAL A 194 17.41 0.95 7.82
N ILE A 195 17.85 1.27 9.03
CA ILE A 195 17.41 2.45 9.76
C ILE A 195 18.63 3.31 10.09
N CYS A 196 18.59 4.57 9.65
CA CYS A 196 19.55 5.59 10.06
C CYS A 196 18.89 6.49 11.11
N ARG A 197 19.45 6.55 12.32
CA ARG A 197 18.84 7.28 13.44
C ARG A 197 19.84 8.16 14.20
N CYS A 198 19.31 9.15 14.89
CA CYS A 198 19.93 10.04 15.86
C CYS A 198 19.03 10.12 17.12
N HIS A 199 19.14 9.14 18.03
CA HIS A 199 18.39 9.07 19.29
C HIS A 199 16.87 8.82 19.19
N GLU A 200 16.29 8.68 17.99
CA GLU A 200 14.87 8.39 17.89
C GLU A 200 14.55 6.97 18.41
N ASP A 201 13.36 6.86 19.01
CA ASP A 201 12.82 5.60 19.49
C ASP A 201 12.44 4.69 18.31
N LEU A 202 12.83 3.42 18.44
CA LEU A 202 12.53 2.38 17.47
C LEU A 202 11.49 1.38 17.98
N GLY A 203 10.89 1.60 19.16
CA GLY A 203 9.93 0.68 19.79
C GLY A 203 8.86 0.17 18.82
N TRP A 204 8.32 1.06 17.99
CA TRP A 204 7.30 0.71 17.00
C TRP A 204 7.80 -0.26 15.91
N TRP A 205 9.06 -0.14 15.46
CA TRP A 205 9.65 -1.08 14.50
C TRP A 205 9.82 -2.46 15.11
N MET A 206 10.06 -2.53 16.42
CA MET A 206 10.25 -3.80 17.11
C MET A 206 9.00 -4.67 17.02
N GLU A 207 7.82 -4.04 17.16
CA GLU A 207 6.52 -4.71 17.04
C GLU A 207 6.26 -5.21 15.62
N VAL A 208 6.58 -4.39 14.62
CA VAL A 208 6.39 -4.72 13.21
C VAL A 208 7.34 -5.83 12.77
N LEU A 209 8.63 -5.69 13.07
CA LEU A 209 9.68 -6.58 12.55
C LEU A 209 9.72 -7.96 13.22
N ALA A 210 9.11 -8.12 14.40
CA ALA A 210 9.21 -9.33 15.22
C ALA A 210 8.84 -10.65 14.50
N ASN A 211 7.96 -10.58 13.49
CA ASN A 211 7.32 -11.76 12.89
C ASN A 211 8.00 -12.30 11.62
N VAL A 212 9.07 -11.67 11.13
CA VAL A 212 9.69 -12.05 9.86
C VAL A 212 11.19 -12.25 10.04
N PRO A 213 11.76 -13.37 9.53
CA PRO A 213 13.21 -13.53 9.48
C PRO A 213 13.82 -12.40 8.65
N SER A 214 14.40 -11.43 9.33
CA SER A 214 15.03 -10.28 8.70
C SER A 214 16.31 -9.90 9.42
N LYS A 215 17.19 -9.19 8.73
CA LYS A 215 18.34 -8.55 9.36
C LYS A 215 18.04 -7.06 9.46
N LEU A 216 18.17 -6.53 10.67
CA LEU A 216 18.00 -5.11 10.92
C LEU A 216 19.37 -4.46 11.08
N PHE A 217 19.67 -3.51 10.21
CA PHE A 217 20.87 -2.69 10.28
C PHE A 217 20.50 -1.32 10.86
N ILE A 218 21.07 -1.02 12.02
CA ILE A 218 20.87 0.26 12.70
C ILE A 218 22.17 1.06 12.60
N TYR A 219 22.08 2.21 11.94
CA TYR A 219 23.16 3.17 11.80
C TYR A 219 22.93 4.35 12.73
N GLU A 220 23.77 4.45 13.77
CA GLU A 220 23.75 5.57 14.72
C GLU A 220 24.53 6.77 14.14
N MET A 221 23.81 7.86 13.86
CA MET A 221 24.38 9.09 13.29
C MET A 221 24.84 10.08 14.37
N CYS A 222 24.42 9.91 15.63
CA CYS A 222 24.70 10.83 16.74
C CYS A 222 25.54 10.20 17.86
N SER A 223 26.18 11.03 18.68
CA SER A 223 27.35 10.64 19.48
C SER A 223 27.10 10.12 20.89
N GLU A 224 25.86 10.09 21.38
CA GLU A 224 25.57 9.64 22.76
C GLU A 224 24.83 8.30 22.81
N GLY A 225 25.36 7.38 23.61
CA GLY A 225 25.01 5.97 23.59
C GLY A 225 23.66 5.67 24.24
N HIS A 226 22.75 5.10 23.46
CA HIS A 226 21.66 4.31 24.01
C HIS A 226 22.09 2.86 24.18
N GLU A 227 21.49 2.21 25.19
CA GLU A 227 21.70 0.80 25.56
C GLU A 227 21.66 -0.13 24.34
N ALA A 228 22.45 -1.21 24.41
CA ALA A 228 22.61 -2.19 23.35
C ALA A 228 21.30 -2.99 23.12
N LEU A 229 20.67 -2.75 21.98
CA LEU A 229 19.68 -3.66 21.38
C LEU A 229 20.49 -4.67 20.58
N GLU A 230 20.62 -5.88 21.11
CA GLU A 230 21.35 -6.98 20.46
C GLU A 230 20.40 -7.82 19.58
N GLU A 231 19.15 -8.02 19.99
CA GLU A 231 18.14 -8.82 19.27
C GLU A 231 16.72 -8.27 19.45
N VAL A 232 15.86 -8.49 18.44
CA VAL A 232 14.48 -8.01 18.37
C VAL A 232 13.59 -9.10 17.77
N GLY A 233 12.99 -9.95 18.60
CA GLY A 233 12.22 -11.10 18.12
C GLY A 233 13.08 -12.00 17.20
N LEU A 234 12.67 -12.16 15.94
CA LEU A 234 13.43 -12.92 14.93
C LEU A 234 14.49 -12.09 14.18
N CYS A 235 14.64 -10.81 14.51
CA CYS A 235 15.54 -9.90 13.81
C CYS A 235 16.92 -9.85 14.45
N LYS A 236 17.94 -10.14 13.64
CA LYS A 236 19.33 -9.93 14.02
C LYS A 236 19.68 -8.45 13.86
N VAL A 237 20.02 -7.78 14.96
CA VAL A 237 20.43 -6.37 14.92
C VAL A 237 21.93 -6.27 14.68
N THR A 238 22.32 -5.61 13.60
CA THR A 238 23.72 -5.24 13.35
C THR A 238 23.87 -3.74 13.51
N ARG A 239 24.52 -3.33 14.60
CA ARG A 239 24.92 -1.93 14.81
C ARG A 239 26.20 -1.66 14.05
N ILE A 240 26.15 -0.75 13.09
CA ILE A 240 27.35 -0.33 12.37
C ILE A 240 27.87 0.93 13.04
N GLY A 241 28.99 0.78 13.74
CA GLY A 241 29.61 1.82 14.54
C GLY A 241 30.08 3.04 13.75
N ARG A 242 30.24 4.13 14.47
CA ARG A 242 30.61 5.48 14.00
C ARG A 242 31.74 5.47 12.94
N PRO A 243 31.67 6.28 11.87
CA PRO A 243 32.89 6.72 11.19
C PRO A 243 33.78 7.49 12.18
N ALA A 244 35.11 7.37 12.04
CA ALA A 244 36.07 7.90 13.02
C ALA A 244 35.78 9.36 13.43
N ALA A 245 36.05 9.70 14.70
CA ALA A 245 35.62 10.91 15.44
C ALA A 245 35.96 12.30 14.84
N LYS A 246 36.48 12.38 13.61
CA LYS A 246 36.78 13.61 12.89
C LYS A 246 35.78 13.92 11.76
N GLU A 247 34.85 13.02 11.43
CA GLU A 247 33.81 13.31 10.44
C GLU A 247 32.63 14.04 11.09
N VAL A 248 32.31 15.22 10.53
CA VAL A 248 31.01 15.90 10.65
C VAL A 248 29.92 14.89 10.32
N GLN A 249 28.78 14.91 11.04
CA GLN A 249 27.68 13.93 10.95
C GLN A 249 27.56 13.30 9.54
N PRO A 250 27.76 11.97 9.41
CA PRO A 250 27.75 11.33 8.10
C PRO A 250 26.37 11.50 7.44
N ALA A 251 26.39 11.97 6.19
CA ALA A 251 25.20 12.12 5.37
C ALA A 251 24.40 10.80 5.29
N ARG A 252 23.08 10.85 5.48
CA ARG A 252 22.21 9.66 5.53
C ARG A 252 22.30 8.86 4.23
N SER A 253 22.31 9.56 3.10
CA SER A 253 22.38 8.99 1.75
C SER A 253 23.69 8.26 1.50
N LYS A 254 24.79 8.73 2.10
CA LYS A 254 26.10 8.06 2.00
C LYS A 254 26.08 6.72 2.73
N ILE A 255 25.45 6.66 3.90
CA ILE A 255 25.27 5.43 4.66
C ILE A 255 24.42 4.43 3.87
N ILE A 256 23.26 4.89 3.37
CA ILE A 256 22.36 4.06 2.56
C ILE A 256 23.08 3.54 1.33
N LEU A 257 23.80 4.40 0.61
CA LEU A 257 24.51 4.02 -0.60
C LEU A 257 25.55 2.93 -0.34
N ARG A 258 26.38 3.09 0.71
CA ARG A 258 27.35 2.07 1.11
C ARG A 258 26.68 0.76 1.49
N HIS A 259 25.59 0.84 2.27
CA HIS A 259 24.83 -0.35 2.65
C HIS A 259 24.35 -1.14 1.42
N LEU A 260 23.78 -0.44 0.43
CA LEU A 260 23.27 -1.07 -0.79
C LEU A 260 24.38 -1.75 -1.60
N LEU A 261 25.60 -1.18 -1.61
CA LEU A 261 26.74 -1.74 -2.32
C LEU A 261 27.40 -2.91 -1.58
N ASP A 262 27.49 -2.84 -0.25
CA ASP A 262 28.23 -3.80 0.57
C ASP A 262 27.39 -5.01 0.99
N TYR A 263 26.09 -4.81 1.25
CA TYR A 263 25.21 -5.83 1.84
C TYR A 263 23.98 -6.14 0.99
N GLY A 264 23.43 -5.16 0.28
CA GLY A 264 22.10 -5.29 -0.32
C GLY A 264 21.92 -6.39 -1.38
N LEU A 265 23.00 -6.93 -1.96
CA LEU A 265 22.91 -7.94 -3.02
C LEU A 265 22.58 -9.36 -2.53
N ASP A 266 22.72 -9.60 -1.22
CA ASP A 266 22.53 -10.90 -0.55
C ASP A 266 21.11 -11.11 0.03
N SER A 267 20.26 -10.10 -0.08
CA SER A 267 18.85 -10.16 0.33
C SER A 267 17.92 -10.33 -0.86
N SER A 268 16.65 -10.66 -0.61
CA SER A 268 15.57 -10.62 -1.60
C SER A 268 15.04 -9.19 -1.75
N PHE A 269 14.97 -8.47 -0.63
CA PHE A 269 14.55 -7.08 -0.54
C PHE A 269 15.39 -6.30 0.47
N VAL A 270 15.69 -5.05 0.12
CA VAL A 270 16.25 -4.05 1.05
C VAL A 270 15.21 -2.97 1.28
N LEU A 271 14.94 -2.68 2.55
CA LEU A 271 14.06 -1.60 2.99
C LEU A 271 14.89 -0.54 3.67
N VAL A 272 14.76 0.70 3.21
CA VAL A 272 15.29 1.88 3.90
C VAL A 272 14.13 2.58 4.57
N LEU A 273 14.23 2.70 5.88
CA LEU A 273 13.11 2.98 6.77
C LEU A 273 13.36 4.24 7.61
N PRO A 274 12.34 5.07 7.85
CA PRO A 274 12.44 6.19 8.79
C PRO A 274 12.59 5.66 10.21
N PRO A 275 13.36 6.34 11.08
CA PRO A 275 13.43 5.94 12.48
C PRO A 275 12.11 6.23 13.22
N ALA A 276 11.48 7.37 12.95
CA ALA A 276 10.22 7.80 13.55
C ALA A 276 9.25 8.35 12.48
N PRO A 277 8.55 7.50 11.72
CA PRO A 277 7.54 7.94 10.76
C PRO A 277 6.31 8.57 11.41
N SER A 278 5.63 9.38 10.60
CA SER A 278 4.25 9.81 10.87
C SER A 278 3.27 8.64 10.90
N GLU A 279 2.06 8.85 11.41
CA GLU A 279 1.04 7.80 11.49
C GLU A 279 0.69 7.18 10.13
N ALA A 280 0.47 8.01 9.10
CA ALA A 280 0.18 7.53 7.76
C ALA A 280 1.36 6.73 7.14
N GLU A 281 2.60 7.13 7.44
CA GLU A 281 3.81 6.40 7.04
C GLU A 281 3.92 5.07 7.78
N ARG A 282 3.64 5.03 9.09
CA ARG A 282 3.58 3.78 9.87
C ARG A 282 2.61 2.81 9.24
N GLN A 283 1.42 3.27 8.89
CA GLN A 283 0.39 2.40 8.33
C GLN A 283 0.81 1.81 6.99
N LEU A 284 1.29 2.65 6.07
CA LEU A 284 1.85 2.18 4.79
C LEU A 284 2.96 1.15 5.01
N GLN A 285 3.91 1.45 5.90
CA GLN A 285 5.07 0.62 6.15
C GLN A 285 4.68 -0.72 6.77
N SER A 286 3.69 -0.75 7.67
CA SER A 286 3.10 -1.96 8.21
C SER A 286 2.46 -2.83 7.12
N LEU A 287 1.73 -2.24 6.17
CA LEU A 287 1.15 -2.99 5.03
C LEU A 287 2.22 -3.58 4.12
N VAL A 288 3.24 -2.79 3.80
CA VAL A 288 4.39 -3.26 3.01
C VAL A 288 5.10 -4.40 3.73
N TRP A 289 5.30 -4.28 5.04
CA TRP A 289 5.95 -5.31 5.84
C TRP A 289 5.13 -6.59 5.91
N LYS A 290 3.82 -6.51 6.19
CA LYS A 290 2.90 -7.65 6.15
C LYS A 290 2.95 -8.36 4.80
N SER A 291 2.92 -7.60 3.70
CA SER A 291 2.95 -8.16 2.36
C SER A 291 4.28 -8.83 2.02
N LEU A 292 5.40 -8.27 2.49
CA LEU A 292 6.71 -8.90 2.39
C LEU A 292 6.82 -10.17 3.24
N ALA A 293 6.33 -10.14 4.49
CA ALA A 293 6.26 -11.29 5.39
C ALA A 293 5.52 -12.46 4.73
N SER A 294 4.40 -12.13 4.09
CA SER A 294 3.51 -13.06 3.42
C SER A 294 3.91 -13.38 1.98
N ARG A 295 4.99 -12.77 1.47
CA ARG A 295 5.56 -12.97 0.13
C ARG A 295 4.59 -12.64 -1.00
N THR A 296 3.73 -11.68 -0.76
CA THR A 296 2.72 -11.20 -1.71
C THR A 296 3.09 -9.86 -2.34
N LEU A 297 4.17 -9.21 -1.86
CA LEU A 297 4.64 -7.96 -2.42
C LEU A 297 5.42 -8.19 -3.72
N GLU A 298 4.80 -7.88 -4.85
CA GLU A 298 5.40 -7.99 -6.19
C GLU A 298 5.80 -6.62 -6.74
N VAL A 299 6.89 -6.05 -6.21
CA VAL A 299 7.47 -4.78 -6.71
C VAL A 299 8.97 -4.86 -6.87
N GLU A 300 9.51 -4.12 -7.84
CA GLU A 300 10.95 -3.97 -8.00
C GLU A 300 11.50 -2.76 -7.22
N PHE A 301 10.72 -1.69 -7.13
CA PHE A 301 11.01 -0.50 -6.34
C PHE A 301 9.69 0.09 -5.83
N LEU A 302 9.66 0.54 -4.58
CA LEU A 302 8.52 1.24 -3.99
C LEU A 302 9.03 2.34 -3.06
N ALA A 303 8.63 3.58 -3.32
CA ALA A 303 8.89 4.68 -2.38
C ALA A 303 7.95 4.61 -1.18
N LEU A 304 8.51 4.73 0.03
CA LEU A 304 7.79 4.64 1.31
C LEU A 304 7.46 6.00 1.92
N GLY A 305 8.00 7.10 1.38
CA GLY A 305 7.61 8.44 1.77
C GLY A 305 6.18 8.78 1.34
N ILE A 306 5.51 9.70 2.04
CA ILE A 306 4.17 10.20 1.67
C ILE A 306 4.21 11.61 1.06
N SER A 307 5.33 12.32 1.24
CA SER A 307 5.50 13.71 0.84
C SER A 307 6.29 13.82 -0.47
N ARG A 308 5.78 14.66 -1.37
CA ARG A 308 6.46 15.04 -2.62
C ARG A 308 6.90 16.50 -2.54
N PRO A 309 8.16 16.81 -2.84
CA PRO A 309 8.61 18.19 -2.84
C PRO A 309 8.01 18.93 -4.04
N ALA A 310 7.78 20.23 -3.90
CA ALA A 310 7.49 21.08 -5.05
C ALA A 310 8.68 21.04 -6.05
N PRO A 311 8.45 21.13 -7.37
CA PRO A 311 9.54 21.18 -8.33
C PRO A 311 10.50 22.33 -8.04
N LYS A 312 11.76 22.01 -7.72
CA LYS A 312 12.83 23.00 -7.48
C LYS A 312 13.82 23.01 -8.65
N PRO A 313 14.48 24.16 -8.93
CA PRO A 313 15.60 24.20 -9.87
C PRO A 313 16.69 23.21 -9.46
N LYS A 314 17.15 22.39 -10.42
CA LYS A 314 18.15 21.34 -10.17
C LYS A 314 19.52 21.95 -9.89
N SER A 315 20.17 21.47 -8.83
CA SER A 315 21.55 21.85 -8.51
C SER A 315 22.53 21.39 -9.62
N PRO A 316 23.74 21.96 -9.73
CA PRO A 316 24.76 21.46 -10.65
C PRO A 316 25.04 19.96 -10.47
N CYS A 317 25.12 19.48 -9.22
CA CYS A 317 25.31 18.06 -8.95
C CYS A 317 24.13 17.20 -9.45
N GLN A 318 22.89 17.61 -9.16
CA GLN A 318 21.70 16.90 -9.66
C GLN A 318 21.70 16.83 -11.18
N ARG A 319 22.10 17.90 -11.88
CA ARG A 319 22.21 17.89 -13.35
C ARG A 319 23.25 16.88 -13.83
N SER A 320 24.42 16.81 -13.21
CA SER A 320 25.45 15.81 -13.54
C SER A 320 24.94 14.37 -13.34
N ILE A 321 24.25 14.11 -12.22
CA ILE A 321 23.66 12.81 -11.93
C ILE A 321 22.64 12.41 -13.01
N LEU A 322 21.72 13.30 -13.33
CA LEU A 322 20.67 13.02 -14.32
C LEU A 322 21.23 12.89 -15.74
N GLN A 323 22.26 13.65 -16.08
CA GLN A 323 22.96 13.52 -17.35
C GLN A 323 23.61 12.14 -17.47
N HIS A 324 24.30 11.69 -16.42
CA HIS A 324 24.92 10.36 -16.39
C HIS A 324 23.86 9.24 -16.47
N PHE A 325 22.75 9.39 -15.74
CA PHE A 325 21.64 8.44 -15.77
C PHE A 325 20.76 8.54 -17.02
N GLN A 326 21.05 9.48 -17.94
CA GLN A 326 20.31 9.73 -19.17
C GLN A 326 18.83 10.05 -18.93
N VAL A 327 18.51 10.72 -17.81
CA VAL A 327 17.15 11.07 -17.42
C VAL A 327 16.81 12.45 -17.96
N GLN A 328 15.85 12.47 -18.88
CA GLN A 328 15.36 13.70 -19.51
C GLN A 328 14.17 14.28 -18.74
N GLY A 329 13.97 15.60 -18.85
CA GLY A 329 12.81 16.29 -18.30
C GLY A 329 12.88 16.57 -16.80
N ASN A 330 11.72 16.83 -16.19
CA ASN A 330 11.60 17.09 -14.76
C ASN A 330 11.75 15.80 -13.95
N VAL A 331 12.29 15.94 -12.75
CA VAL A 331 12.39 14.82 -11.79
C VAL A 331 11.49 15.14 -10.62
N LEU A 332 10.60 14.21 -10.30
CA LEU A 332 9.70 14.30 -9.17
C LEU A 332 9.53 12.91 -8.59
N GLY A 333 9.92 12.77 -7.33
CA GLY A 333 9.72 11.58 -6.51
C GLY A 333 9.31 11.98 -5.09
N TYR A 334 9.54 11.10 -4.14
CA TYR A 334 9.26 11.35 -2.73
C TYR A 334 10.49 11.94 -2.04
N GLU A 335 10.27 12.94 -1.18
CA GLU A 335 11.33 13.79 -0.63
C GLU A 335 12.40 13.00 0.13
N GLU A 336 11.94 12.04 0.93
CA GLU A 336 12.76 11.25 1.84
C GLU A 336 13.33 9.98 1.19
N PRO A 337 14.50 9.49 1.67
CA PRO A 337 15.20 8.36 1.09
C PRO A 337 14.64 7.01 1.57
N TYR A 338 13.32 6.92 1.82
CA TYR A 338 12.68 5.71 2.31
C TYR A 338 12.05 4.95 1.17
N PHE A 339 12.44 3.69 1.00
CA PHE A 339 12.01 2.85 -0.10
C PHE A 339 12.19 1.36 0.19
N VAL A 340 11.52 0.54 -0.61
CA VAL A 340 11.80 -0.88 -0.79
C VAL A 340 12.41 -1.07 -2.16
N VAL A 341 13.45 -1.89 -2.27
CA VAL A 341 14.03 -2.29 -3.55
C VAL A 341 14.27 -3.80 -3.57
N SER A 342 13.88 -4.45 -4.67
CA SER A 342 14.15 -5.88 -4.86
C SER A 342 15.61 -6.10 -5.25
N SER A 343 16.15 -7.27 -4.93
CA SER A 343 17.53 -7.62 -5.26
C SER A 343 17.78 -7.66 -6.77
N LYS A 344 16.78 -8.06 -7.55
CA LYS A 344 16.82 -8.01 -9.02
C LYS A 344 17.05 -6.58 -9.50
N ARG A 345 16.29 -5.63 -8.97
CA ARG A 345 16.37 -4.21 -9.32
C ARG A 345 17.68 -3.58 -8.84
N LEU A 346 18.11 -3.93 -7.63
CA LEU A 346 19.36 -3.48 -7.05
C LEU A 346 20.57 -3.93 -7.89
N ARG A 347 20.62 -5.21 -8.29
CA ARG A 347 21.67 -5.77 -9.18
C ARG A 347 21.74 -5.01 -10.51
N GLY A 348 20.59 -4.72 -11.12
CA GLY A 348 20.52 -3.93 -12.35
C GLY A 348 20.98 -2.47 -12.19
N SER A 349 21.11 -1.99 -10.95
CA SER A 349 21.40 -0.59 -10.61
C SER A 349 22.79 -0.37 -10.03
N VAL A 350 23.59 -1.43 -9.83
CA VAL A 350 24.93 -1.34 -9.20
C VAL A 350 25.84 -0.32 -9.87
N ALA A 351 25.86 -0.27 -11.21
CA ALA A 351 26.69 0.70 -11.93
C ALA A 351 26.29 2.16 -11.61
N ARG A 352 24.99 2.44 -11.48
CA ARG A 352 24.48 3.76 -11.10
C ARG A 352 24.84 4.11 -9.66
N LEU A 353 24.74 3.13 -8.75
CA LEU A 353 25.10 3.32 -7.34
C LEU A 353 26.60 3.59 -7.17
N ARG A 354 27.48 2.86 -7.88
CA ARG A 354 28.93 3.13 -7.87
C ARG A 354 29.27 4.53 -8.38
N PHE A 355 28.57 5.00 -9.41
CA PHE A 355 28.73 6.38 -9.87
C PHE A 355 28.33 7.42 -8.81
N LEU A 356 27.27 7.18 -8.03
CA LEU A 356 26.93 8.06 -6.90
C LEU A 356 28.02 8.07 -5.82
N GLU A 357 28.69 6.93 -5.61
CA GLU A 357 29.79 6.81 -4.64
C GLU A 357 31.03 7.61 -5.08
N GLU A 358 31.34 7.57 -6.39
CA GLU A 358 32.39 8.38 -7.00
C GLU A 358 32.09 9.89 -6.88
N ILE A 359 30.84 10.31 -7.12
CA ILE A 359 30.41 11.70 -6.97
C ILE A 359 30.54 12.18 -5.52
N GLU A 360 30.06 11.40 -4.55
CA GLU A 360 30.14 11.75 -3.12
C GLU A 360 31.60 11.94 -2.68
N SER A 361 32.51 11.13 -3.23
CA SER A 361 33.95 11.23 -2.94
C SER A 361 34.60 12.51 -3.50
N SER A 362 33.97 13.20 -4.45
CA SER A 362 34.53 14.39 -5.11
C SER A 362 34.41 15.70 -4.29
N ALA A 363 33.86 15.65 -3.07
CA ALA A 363 33.63 16.78 -2.14
C ALA A 363 32.77 17.95 -2.67
N SER A 364 32.40 17.94 -3.95
CA SER A 364 31.65 19.01 -4.63
C SER A 364 30.13 18.81 -4.60
N CYS A 365 29.67 17.65 -4.14
CA CYS A 365 28.27 17.28 -4.11
C CYS A 365 27.87 16.80 -2.72
N GLY A 366 26.91 17.46 -2.07
CA GLY A 366 26.24 16.89 -0.91
C GLY A 366 25.19 15.88 -1.37
N LEU A 367 25.50 14.57 -1.27
CA LEU A 367 24.63 13.52 -1.80
C LEU A 367 23.21 13.55 -1.19
N ASP A 368 23.06 13.90 0.09
CA ASP A 368 21.74 14.05 0.72
C ASP A 368 20.84 15.05 -0.03
N GLN A 369 21.39 16.23 -0.30
CA GLN A 369 20.66 17.26 -1.03
C GLN A 369 20.45 16.87 -2.49
N ALA A 370 21.43 16.19 -3.10
CA ALA A 370 21.35 15.78 -4.49
C ALA A 370 20.32 14.67 -4.72
N MET A 371 20.19 13.72 -3.78
CA MET A 371 19.34 12.54 -3.90
C MET A 371 17.95 12.69 -3.29
N SER A 372 17.67 13.78 -2.56
CA SER A 372 16.32 14.10 -2.10
C SER A 372 15.35 14.15 -3.29
N GLY A 373 14.30 13.34 -3.27
CA GLY A 373 13.36 13.21 -4.38
C GLY A 373 13.85 12.43 -5.60
N MET A 374 15.06 11.83 -5.57
CA MET A 374 15.70 11.22 -6.76
C MET A 374 16.18 9.78 -6.57
N TRP A 375 15.94 9.15 -5.41
CA TRP A 375 16.37 7.77 -5.15
C TRP A 375 15.83 6.76 -6.16
N HIS A 376 14.60 6.93 -6.62
CA HIS A 376 14.01 6.09 -7.66
C HIS A 376 14.81 6.11 -8.97
N VAL A 377 15.44 7.25 -9.31
CA VAL A 377 16.28 7.38 -10.50
C VAL A 377 17.57 6.55 -10.37
N ALA A 378 18.12 6.44 -9.16
CA ALA A 378 19.28 5.57 -8.91
C ALA A 378 18.96 4.10 -9.25
N PHE A 379 17.69 3.70 -9.10
CA PHE A 379 17.19 2.37 -9.44
C PHE A 379 16.64 2.26 -10.88
N GLY A 380 16.79 3.30 -11.70
CA GLY A 380 16.35 3.28 -13.10
C GLY A 380 14.87 3.51 -13.32
N GLU A 381 14.16 3.99 -12.31
CA GLU A 381 12.78 4.43 -12.49
C GLU A 381 12.72 5.72 -13.32
N ARG A 382 11.51 6.00 -13.80
CA ARG A 382 11.23 7.21 -14.61
C ARG A 382 11.55 8.47 -13.80
N GLY A 383 12.06 9.52 -14.45
CA GLY A 383 12.34 10.80 -13.79
C GLY A 383 11.13 11.33 -13.01
N LEU A 384 9.93 11.21 -13.59
CA LEU A 384 8.66 11.54 -12.94
C LEU A 384 7.97 10.25 -12.45
N LEU A 385 7.92 10.04 -11.13
CA LEU A 385 7.08 8.99 -10.56
C LEU A 385 5.60 9.41 -10.62
N PRO A 386 4.68 8.54 -11.08
CA PRO A 386 3.24 8.75 -10.92
C PRO A 386 2.88 8.88 -9.44
N SER A 387 1.77 9.54 -9.11
CA SER A 387 1.27 9.50 -7.72
C SER A 387 1.02 8.04 -7.31
N ARG A 388 1.19 7.69 -6.02
CA ARG A 388 1.06 6.27 -5.60
C ARG A 388 -0.28 5.66 -6.00
N GLY A 389 -1.35 6.44 -5.92
CA GLY A 389 -2.70 6.04 -6.31
C GLY A 389 -2.87 5.79 -7.81
N GLU A 390 -2.04 6.40 -8.65
CA GLU A 390 -2.07 6.25 -10.11
C GLU A 390 -0.96 5.33 -10.64
N ASP A 391 -0.04 4.89 -9.78
CA ASP A 391 1.08 4.05 -10.18
C ASP A 391 0.65 2.59 -10.34
N GLN A 392 0.55 2.15 -11.59
CA GLN A 392 0.17 0.79 -11.95
C GLN A 392 1.20 -0.26 -11.51
N GLN A 393 2.45 0.15 -11.26
CA GLN A 393 3.49 -0.76 -10.78
C GLN A 393 3.33 -1.06 -9.29
N VAL A 394 2.59 -0.22 -8.58
CA VAL A 394 2.30 -0.42 -7.16
C VAL A 394 1.12 -1.39 -7.03
N PRO A 395 1.21 -2.40 -6.14
CA PRO A 395 0.11 -3.32 -5.86
C PRO A 395 -1.15 -2.56 -5.46
N SER A 396 -2.30 -3.06 -5.88
CA SER A 396 -3.60 -2.40 -5.72
C SER A 396 -3.85 -1.92 -4.28
N PHE A 397 -3.57 -2.77 -3.28
CA PHE A 397 -3.75 -2.46 -1.85
C PHE A 397 -2.85 -1.32 -1.32
N LEU A 398 -1.80 -0.94 -2.06
CA LEU A 398 -0.91 0.17 -1.73
C LEU A 398 -1.22 1.44 -2.54
N ARG A 399 -2.16 1.41 -3.50
CA ARG A 399 -2.52 2.56 -4.34
C ARG A 399 -3.40 3.57 -3.60
N ALA A 400 -2.83 4.22 -2.58
CA ALA A 400 -3.42 5.35 -1.87
C ALA A 400 -3.06 6.69 -2.52
N LEU A 401 -3.90 7.72 -2.35
CA LEU A 401 -3.56 9.06 -2.80
C LEU A 401 -2.38 9.62 -1.99
N ASP A 402 -1.52 10.39 -2.66
CA ASP A 402 -0.44 11.09 -1.98
C ASP A 402 -0.98 12.29 -1.20
N GLY A 403 -0.57 12.42 0.05
CA GLY A 403 -1.04 13.48 0.94
C GLY A 403 -2.47 13.25 1.44
N PRO A 404 -3.10 14.28 2.01
CA PRO A 404 -4.44 14.12 2.54
C PRO A 404 -5.48 13.89 1.43
N SER A 405 -6.10 12.72 1.41
CA SER A 405 -7.17 12.28 0.53
C SER A 405 -8.46 13.04 0.80
N GLY A 406 -8.58 14.25 0.27
CA GLY A 406 -9.89 14.88 0.16
C GLY A 406 -10.73 14.21 -0.93
N PHE A 407 -11.80 13.49 -0.57
CA PHE A 407 -12.92 13.33 -1.48
C PHE A 407 -13.37 14.72 -1.97
N TRP A 408 -13.89 14.78 -3.20
CA TRP A 408 -14.34 16.02 -3.82
C TRP A 408 -15.17 16.88 -2.85
N ARG A 409 -14.62 18.04 -2.44
CA ARG A 409 -15.24 19.11 -1.65
C ARG A 409 -15.28 18.96 -0.11
N THR A 410 -14.54 18.06 0.52
CA THR A 410 -14.36 18.12 1.98
C THR A 410 -13.21 19.06 2.36
N ARG A 411 -13.44 19.98 3.31
CA ARG A 411 -12.47 21.02 3.72
C ARG A 411 -11.35 20.52 4.64
N MET A 412 -11.39 19.27 5.09
CA MET A 412 -10.36 18.72 5.96
C MET A 412 -9.38 17.84 5.18
N PRO A 413 -8.07 17.97 5.45
CA PRO A 413 -7.09 17.03 4.95
C PRO A 413 -7.32 15.67 5.62
N LYS A 414 -8.02 14.74 4.96
CA LYS A 414 -8.20 13.38 5.48
C LYS A 414 -6.94 12.56 5.20
N SER A 415 -6.38 11.86 6.18
CA SER A 415 -5.58 10.67 5.85
C SER A 415 -6.51 9.62 5.25
N SER A 416 -6.00 8.77 4.35
CA SER A 416 -6.79 7.63 3.85
C SER A 416 -7.09 6.68 5.02
N ASP A 417 -8.31 6.71 5.56
CA ASP A 417 -8.75 5.85 6.69
C ASP A 417 -8.66 4.36 6.36
N TYR A 418 -8.63 4.02 5.08
CA TYR A 418 -8.32 2.65 4.66
C TYR A 418 -6.95 2.17 5.21
N LEU A 419 -5.94 3.04 5.30
CA LEU A 419 -4.61 2.63 5.78
C LEU A 419 -4.64 2.26 7.27
N SER A 420 -5.45 2.93 8.09
CA SER A 420 -5.60 2.56 9.50
C SER A 420 -6.31 1.21 9.62
N TRP A 421 -7.44 1.02 8.94
CA TRP A 421 -8.21 -0.23 8.97
C TRP A 421 -7.46 -1.42 8.39
N ALA A 422 -6.71 -1.22 7.31
CA ALA A 422 -5.91 -2.28 6.71
C ALA A 422 -4.83 -2.81 7.66
N VAL A 423 -4.39 -1.99 8.62
CA VAL A 423 -3.41 -2.38 9.64
C VAL A 423 -4.08 -3.11 10.80
N THR A 424 -5.21 -2.62 11.31
CA THR A 424 -5.90 -3.17 12.50
C THR A 424 -6.83 -4.34 12.18
N GLY A 425 -7.41 -4.38 10.98
CA GLY A 425 -8.52 -5.29 10.63
C GLY A 425 -9.88 -4.65 10.88
N LEU A 426 -10.96 -5.40 10.56
CA LEU A 426 -12.35 -4.95 10.72
C LEU A 426 -12.91 -5.09 12.15
N ASP A 427 -12.25 -5.90 13.00
CA ASP A 427 -12.78 -6.33 14.30
C ASP A 427 -12.32 -5.47 15.50
N ASP A 428 -11.44 -4.50 15.26
CA ASP A 428 -10.99 -3.47 16.22
C ASP A 428 -11.69 -2.13 15.93
#